data_AF-A0A7V4A8N7-F1
#
_entry.id   AF-A0A7V4A8N7-F1
#
_cell.length_a   1.000
_cell.length_b   1.000
_cell.length_c   1.000
_cell.angle_alpha   90.00
_cell.angle_beta   90.00
_cell.angle_gamma   90.00
#
_symmetry.space_group_name_H-M   'P 1'
#
loop_
_entity.id
_entity.type
_entity.pdbx_description
1 polymer ?
#
loop_
_entity_poly.entity_id
_entity_poly.type
_entity_poly.pdbx_seq_one_letter_code
_entity_poly.pdbx_strand_id
1 'polypeptide(L)'
;MGRIFVSGVGTEVGKTFFCAVLLKKFKGRGTFYFKPVETGGRKPQDYSLCSKLADFSEPPVYHFYAPASPHLSAKLAKKKIDLSQIKRKIQEIDDSYGVVIEGAGGLLVPLSDKPLYTWADLISELKIPLIIVASSYLGVINHTLMTVEVAQKRKIDVIGVVLNYQRKPRTIAEKTNEQVLKKILGEKFLGSIPFCSSQNFALAQRLSRINWKKIKGVLFS
;
A
#
# COMPACT_ATOMS: atom_id res chain seq x y z
N MET A 1 -16.14 9.93 -5.90
CA MET A 1 -14.77 9.91 -5.34
C MET A 1 -14.04 8.70 -5.86
N GLY A 2 -12.70 8.69 -5.79
CA GLY A 2 -11.88 7.64 -6.38
C GLY A 2 -11.31 6.67 -5.37
N ARG A 3 -10.64 5.64 -5.90
CA ARG A 3 -10.01 4.56 -5.14
C ARG A 3 -8.52 4.51 -5.45
N ILE A 4 -7.69 4.20 -4.46
CA ILE A 4 -6.27 3.93 -4.64
C ILE A 4 -5.92 2.62 -3.96
N PHE A 5 -5.20 1.77 -4.67
CA PHE A 5 -4.54 0.61 -4.10
C PHE A 5 -3.12 0.98 -3.67
N VAL A 6 -2.73 0.60 -2.46
CA VAL A 6 -1.38 0.75 -1.91
C VAL A 6 -0.73 -0.62 -1.83
N SER A 7 0.30 -0.82 -2.64
CA SER A 7 1.18 -1.99 -2.58
C SER A 7 2.62 -1.56 -2.26
N GLY A 8 3.55 -2.50 -2.25
CA GLY A 8 4.95 -2.22 -1.97
C GLY A 8 5.89 -3.02 -2.84
N VAL A 9 7.17 -2.69 -2.76
CA VAL A 9 8.25 -3.48 -3.38
C VAL A 9 8.57 -4.75 -2.59
N GLY A 10 7.86 -4.98 -1.48
CA GLY A 10 8.05 -6.13 -0.58
C GLY A 10 7.24 -6.02 0.72
N THR A 11 7.56 -6.89 1.66
CA THR A 11 7.04 -6.87 3.04
C THR A 11 7.83 -5.86 3.87
N GLU A 12 7.23 -5.32 4.94
CA GLU A 12 7.90 -4.39 5.87
C GLU A 12 8.56 -3.17 5.21
N VAL A 13 7.99 -2.68 4.10
CA VAL A 13 8.45 -1.43 3.45
C VAL A 13 7.78 -0.17 4.02
N GLY A 14 6.86 -0.35 4.97
CA GLY A 14 6.06 0.69 5.61
C GLY A 14 4.81 1.12 4.83
N LYS A 15 4.13 0.18 4.17
CA LYS A 15 2.80 0.41 3.55
C LYS A 15 1.80 0.96 4.56
N THR A 16 1.60 0.26 5.67
CA THR A 16 0.69 0.68 6.75
C THR A 16 1.02 2.07 7.25
N PHE A 17 2.30 2.39 7.41
CA PHE A 17 2.74 3.71 7.85
C PHE A 17 2.38 4.79 6.82
N PHE A 18 2.61 4.54 5.53
CA PHE A 18 2.17 5.45 4.47
C PHE A 18 0.64 5.61 4.44
N CYS A 19 -0.12 4.52 4.53
CA CYS A 19 -1.59 4.56 4.63
C CYS A 19 -2.05 5.43 5.80
N ALA A 20 -1.48 5.23 6.99
CA ALA A 20 -1.77 6.01 8.18
C ALA A 20 -1.50 7.51 7.98
N VAL A 21 -0.36 7.88 7.38
CA VAL A 21 -0.02 9.28 7.06
C VAL A 21 -1.00 9.87 6.04
N LEU A 22 -1.36 9.12 4.99
CA LEU A 22 -2.32 9.54 3.97
C LEU A 22 -3.71 9.76 4.56
N LEU A 23 -4.22 8.80 5.34
CA LEU A 23 -5.51 8.89 6.02
C LEU A 23 -5.55 10.09 6.96
N LYS A 24 -4.49 10.27 7.78
CA LYS A 24 -4.36 11.45 8.65
C LYS A 24 -4.37 12.76 7.86
N LYS A 25 -3.71 12.80 6.68
CA LYS A 25 -3.65 13.98 5.81
C LYS A 25 -5.00 14.40 5.27
N PHE A 26 -5.87 13.44 4.97
CA PHE A 26 -7.18 13.68 4.37
C PHE A 26 -8.36 13.39 5.31
N LYS A 27 -8.10 13.22 6.61
CA LYS A 27 -9.14 13.05 7.62
C LYS A 27 -10.15 14.20 7.59
N GLY A 28 -11.42 13.88 7.75
CA GLY A 28 -12.56 14.79 7.63
C GLY A 28 -13.00 15.05 6.18
N ARG A 29 -12.46 14.32 5.20
CA ARG A 29 -12.86 14.45 3.78
C ARG A 29 -13.64 13.24 3.25
N GLY A 30 -14.03 12.30 4.12
CA GLY A 30 -14.72 11.08 3.73
C GLY A 30 -13.75 9.99 3.26
N THR A 31 -12.62 9.82 3.96
CA THR A 31 -11.67 8.73 3.68
C THR A 31 -12.20 7.39 4.16
N PHE A 32 -12.13 6.37 3.30
CA PHE A 32 -12.46 4.99 3.65
C PHE A 32 -11.19 4.13 3.60
N TYR A 33 -10.83 3.46 4.70
CA TYR A 33 -9.71 2.53 4.73
C TYR A 33 -10.18 1.08 4.65
N PHE A 34 -9.57 0.31 3.77
CA PHE A 34 -9.83 -1.11 3.65
C PHE A 34 -8.55 -1.92 3.47
N LYS A 35 -8.38 -2.96 4.28
CA LYS A 35 -7.30 -3.95 4.12
C LYS A 35 -7.93 -5.32 3.92
N PRO A 36 -8.11 -5.79 2.67
CA PRO A 36 -8.93 -6.97 2.41
C PRO A 36 -8.43 -8.24 3.08
N VAL A 37 -7.10 -8.40 3.14
CA VAL A 37 -6.44 -9.55 3.75
C VAL A 37 -5.29 -9.08 4.63
N GLU A 38 -5.28 -9.54 5.87
CA GLU A 38 -4.20 -9.30 6.82
C GLU A 38 -3.69 -10.62 7.41
N THR A 39 -2.38 -10.72 7.59
CA THR A 39 -1.69 -11.93 8.05
C THR A 39 -0.76 -11.57 9.19
N GLY A 40 -0.63 -12.47 10.17
CA GLY A 40 0.25 -12.29 11.32
C GLY A 40 -0.49 -11.85 12.57
N GLY A 41 -0.05 -12.40 13.71
CA GLY A 41 -0.50 -12.00 15.04
C GLY A 41 -1.92 -12.45 15.39
N ARG A 42 -2.33 -12.19 16.64
CA ARG A 42 -3.67 -12.57 17.15
C ARG A 42 -4.80 -11.62 16.71
N LYS A 43 -4.45 -10.41 16.28
CA LYS A 43 -5.38 -9.36 15.88
C LYS A 43 -4.82 -8.65 14.63
N PRO A 44 -5.69 -8.09 13.78
CA PRO A 44 -5.26 -7.31 12.62
C PRO A 44 -4.73 -5.93 13.09
N GLN A 45 -3.41 -5.83 13.25
CA GLN A 45 -2.73 -4.64 13.76
C GLN A 45 -2.73 -3.49 12.76
N ASP A 46 -2.56 -3.78 11.47
CA ASP A 46 -2.53 -2.75 10.43
C ASP A 46 -3.90 -2.08 10.30
N TYR A 47 -4.97 -2.88 10.29
CA TYR A 47 -6.35 -2.38 10.42
C TYR A 47 -6.58 -1.59 11.71
N SER A 48 -6.14 -2.11 12.86
CA SER A 48 -6.34 -1.45 14.16
C SER A 48 -5.66 -0.07 14.22
N LEU A 49 -4.57 0.10 13.48
CA LEU A 49 -3.85 1.37 13.39
C LEU A 49 -4.56 2.34 12.44
N CYS A 50 -4.84 1.93 11.21
CA CYS A 50 -5.36 2.80 10.16
C CYS A 50 -6.83 3.17 10.36
N SER A 51 -7.65 2.28 10.94
CA SER A 51 -9.08 2.57 11.23
C SER A 51 -9.28 3.78 12.14
N LYS A 52 -8.35 4.04 13.07
CA LYS A 52 -8.38 5.23 13.94
C LYS A 52 -8.11 6.55 13.19
N LEU A 53 -7.47 6.45 12.02
CA LEU A 53 -7.02 7.59 11.24
C LEU A 53 -7.91 7.88 10.02
N ALA A 54 -8.63 6.88 9.53
CA ALA A 54 -9.67 7.03 8.52
C ALA A 54 -10.93 7.68 9.10
N ASP A 55 -11.81 8.17 8.21
CA ASP A 55 -13.16 8.60 8.58
C ASP A 55 -14.10 7.39 8.67
N PHE A 56 -13.92 6.44 7.75
CA PHE A 56 -14.65 5.17 7.67
C PHE A 56 -13.68 4.01 7.46
N SER A 57 -14.04 2.82 7.93
CA SER A 57 -13.25 1.62 7.66
C SER A 57 -14.07 0.36 7.89
N GLU A 58 -13.73 -0.72 7.19
CA GLU A 58 -14.22 -2.06 7.47
C GLU A 58 -13.08 -2.99 7.89
N PRO A 59 -13.35 -3.97 8.79
CA PRO A 59 -12.37 -4.97 9.16
C PRO A 59 -11.97 -5.83 7.94
N PRO A 60 -10.79 -6.46 7.96
CA PRO A 60 -10.37 -7.36 6.89
C PRO A 60 -11.39 -8.47 6.64
N VAL A 61 -11.60 -8.83 5.37
CA VAL A 61 -12.39 -10.02 5.00
C VAL A 61 -11.73 -11.28 5.57
N TYR A 62 -10.39 -11.31 5.50
CA TYR A 62 -9.60 -12.40 6.03
C TYR A 62 -8.50 -11.86 6.95
N HIS A 63 -8.46 -12.41 8.15
CA HIS A 63 -7.30 -12.31 9.05
C HIS A 63 -6.80 -13.72 9.37
N PHE A 64 -5.49 -13.93 9.19
CA PHE A 64 -4.84 -15.20 9.49
C PHE A 64 -3.71 -15.01 10.49
N TYR A 65 -3.57 -15.94 11.43
CA TYR A 65 -2.55 -15.85 12.49
C TYR A 65 -1.10 -15.96 11.97
N ALA A 66 -0.86 -16.83 10.98
CA ALA A 66 0.49 -17.09 10.50
C ALA A 66 1.10 -15.86 9.79
N PRO A 67 2.33 -15.45 10.13
CA PRO A 67 3.03 -14.32 9.51
C PRO A 67 3.66 -14.75 8.17
N ALA A 68 2.83 -15.11 7.20
CA ALA A 68 3.22 -15.54 5.88
C ALA A 68 2.35 -14.84 4.81
N SER A 69 2.63 -15.12 3.53
CA SER A 69 1.81 -14.60 2.44
C SER A 69 0.34 -15.05 2.55
N PRO A 70 -0.63 -14.27 2.05
CA PRO A 70 -2.06 -14.56 2.16
C PRO A 70 -2.46 -16.00 1.81
N HIS A 71 -2.05 -16.50 0.64
CA HIS A 71 -2.38 -17.86 0.22
C HIS A 71 -1.82 -18.93 1.19
N LEU A 72 -0.58 -18.77 1.66
CA LEU A 72 0.06 -19.72 2.57
C LEU A 72 -0.57 -19.66 3.96
N SER A 73 -0.84 -18.47 4.49
CA SER A 73 -1.50 -18.31 5.78
C SER A 73 -2.93 -18.87 5.77
N ALA A 74 -3.67 -18.71 4.67
CA ALA A 74 -4.97 -19.33 4.49
C ALA A 74 -4.87 -20.86 4.51
N LYS A 75 -3.91 -21.41 3.76
CA LYS A 75 -3.65 -22.86 3.70
C LYS A 75 -3.28 -23.44 5.06
N LEU A 76 -2.40 -22.79 5.82
CA LEU A 76 -2.04 -23.18 7.19
C LEU A 76 -3.25 -23.16 8.13
N ALA A 77 -4.16 -22.21 7.93
CA ALA A 77 -5.43 -22.14 8.65
C ALA A 77 -6.51 -23.10 8.11
N LYS A 78 -6.18 -23.98 7.15
CA LYS A 78 -7.12 -24.87 6.44
C LYS A 78 -8.32 -24.12 5.83
N LYS A 79 -8.07 -22.89 5.37
CA LYS A 79 -9.06 -22.01 4.73
C LYS A 79 -8.63 -21.68 3.30
N LYS A 80 -9.57 -21.21 2.50
CA LYS A 80 -9.33 -20.63 1.18
C LYS A 80 -9.79 -19.17 1.19
N ILE A 81 -9.06 -18.32 0.46
CA ILE A 81 -9.47 -16.94 0.22
C ILE A 81 -10.46 -16.95 -0.94
N ASP A 82 -11.70 -16.52 -0.70
CA ASP A 82 -12.68 -16.28 -1.76
C ASP A 82 -12.40 -14.93 -2.42
N LEU A 83 -11.84 -14.98 -3.62
CA LEU A 83 -11.52 -13.80 -4.42
C LEU A 83 -12.78 -13.01 -4.81
N SER A 84 -13.91 -13.70 -5.01
CA SER A 84 -15.18 -13.05 -5.36
C SER A 84 -15.71 -12.22 -4.19
N GLN A 85 -15.54 -12.71 -2.96
CA GLN A 85 -15.90 -11.99 -1.74
C GLN A 85 -15.05 -10.72 -1.58
N ILE A 86 -13.74 -10.79 -1.83
CA ILE A 86 -12.86 -9.61 -1.79
C ILE A 86 -13.28 -8.58 -2.84
N LYS A 87 -13.49 -8.99 -4.09
CA LYS A 87 -13.89 -8.09 -5.19
C LYS A 87 -15.22 -7.41 -4.88
N ARG A 88 -16.22 -8.19 -4.47
CA ARG A 88 -17.54 -7.69 -4.08
C ARG A 88 -17.42 -6.67 -2.96
N LYS A 89 -16.64 -6.97 -1.91
CA LYS A 89 -16.42 -6.03 -0.81
C LYS A 89 -15.78 -4.71 -1.24
N ILE A 90 -14.82 -4.75 -2.17
CA ILE A 90 -14.22 -3.52 -2.71
C ILE A 90 -15.25 -2.70 -3.52
N GLN A 91 -16.11 -3.37 -4.29
CA GLN A 91 -17.12 -2.75 -5.14
C GLN A 91 -18.33 -2.22 -4.35
N GLU A 92 -18.66 -2.82 -3.20
CA GLU A 92 -19.73 -2.38 -2.30
C GLU A 92 -19.37 -1.10 -1.51
N ILE A 93 -18.09 -0.72 -1.44
CA ILE A 93 -17.68 0.53 -0.78
C ILE A 93 -18.24 1.70 -1.59
N ASP A 94 -19.02 2.55 -0.93
CA ASP A 94 -19.71 3.69 -1.51
C ASP A 94 -18.77 4.64 -2.28
N ASP A 95 -19.21 5.06 -3.48
CA ASP A 95 -18.46 5.96 -4.37
C ASP A 95 -18.33 7.40 -3.83
N SER A 96 -19.05 7.75 -2.76
CA SER A 96 -18.91 9.02 -2.04
C SER A 96 -17.66 9.09 -1.16
N TYR A 97 -16.89 8.00 -1.03
CA TYR A 97 -15.66 7.96 -0.23
C TYR A 97 -14.38 8.00 -1.07
N GLY A 98 -13.34 8.65 -0.53
CA GLY A 98 -11.97 8.50 -1.01
C GLY A 98 -11.36 7.21 -0.45
N VAL A 99 -11.35 6.14 -1.25
CA VAL A 99 -11.02 4.79 -0.75
C VAL A 99 -9.53 4.49 -0.85
N VAL A 100 -8.95 4.05 0.26
CA VAL A 100 -7.55 3.60 0.37
C VAL A 100 -7.54 2.11 0.67
N ILE A 101 -7.08 1.32 -0.29
CA ILE A 101 -7.03 -0.14 -0.19
C ILE A 101 -5.60 -0.58 0.03
N GLU A 102 -5.29 -1.24 1.14
CA GLU A 102 -3.95 -1.70 1.46
C GLU A 102 -3.77 -3.19 1.16
N GLY A 103 -2.78 -3.52 0.31
CA GLY A 103 -2.37 -4.90 0.06
C GLY A 103 -1.37 -5.46 1.07
N ALA A 104 -1.20 -6.78 1.08
CA ALA A 104 -0.21 -7.48 1.89
C ALA A 104 1.05 -7.80 1.07
N GLY A 105 2.24 -7.45 1.57
CA GLY A 105 3.51 -7.69 0.89
C GLY A 105 3.69 -6.85 -0.38
N GLY A 106 4.20 -7.47 -1.46
CA GLY A 106 4.42 -6.82 -2.76
C GLY A 106 3.38 -7.16 -3.83
N LEU A 107 3.51 -6.54 -5.00
CA LEU A 107 2.49 -6.60 -6.07
C LEU A 107 2.18 -8.02 -6.58
N LEU A 108 3.17 -8.91 -6.64
CA LEU A 108 3.02 -10.29 -7.09
C LEU A 108 2.80 -11.29 -5.94
N VAL A 109 2.50 -10.82 -4.72
CA VAL A 109 2.18 -11.72 -3.62
C VAL A 109 0.88 -12.47 -3.91
N PRO A 110 0.81 -13.81 -3.74
CA PRO A 110 -0.37 -14.57 -4.11
C PRO A 110 -1.47 -14.49 -3.04
N LEU A 111 -2.70 -14.29 -3.52
CA LEU A 111 -3.96 -14.55 -2.82
C LEU A 111 -4.42 -16.00 -3.02
N SER A 112 -4.09 -16.60 -4.17
CA SER A 112 -4.31 -18.01 -4.49
C SER A 112 -3.10 -18.55 -5.26
N ASP A 113 -2.77 -19.83 -5.05
CA ASP A 113 -1.71 -20.55 -5.78
C ASP A 113 -2.26 -21.53 -6.83
N LYS A 114 -3.57 -21.84 -6.82
CA LYS A 114 -4.21 -22.78 -7.76
C LYS A 114 -5.65 -22.35 -8.16
N PRO A 115 -5.82 -21.63 -9.28
CA PRO A 115 -4.78 -21.03 -10.11
C PRO A 115 -4.03 -19.90 -9.37
N LEU A 116 -2.84 -19.56 -9.85
CA LEU A 116 -2.09 -18.41 -9.33
C LEU A 116 -2.90 -17.13 -9.54
N TYR A 117 -3.13 -16.40 -8.45
CA TYR A 117 -3.80 -15.11 -8.45
C TYR A 117 -3.15 -14.19 -7.43
N THR A 118 -2.72 -13.02 -7.86
CA THR A 118 -1.92 -12.05 -7.09
C THR A 118 -2.67 -10.73 -6.88
N TRP A 119 -2.08 -9.81 -6.10
CA TRP A 119 -2.60 -8.44 -6.04
C TRP A 119 -2.60 -7.76 -7.41
N ALA A 120 -1.62 -8.02 -8.27
CA ALA A 120 -1.56 -7.47 -9.62
C ALA A 120 -2.80 -7.85 -10.46
N ASP A 121 -3.26 -9.10 -10.34
CA ASP A 121 -4.45 -9.59 -11.04
C ASP A 121 -5.69 -8.84 -10.53
N LEU A 122 -5.87 -8.75 -9.20
CA LEU A 122 -6.98 -8.01 -8.58
C LEU A 122 -7.04 -6.55 -9.02
N ILE A 123 -5.90 -5.86 -8.96
CA ILE A 123 -5.81 -4.43 -9.26
C ILE A 123 -6.10 -4.18 -10.75
N SER A 124 -5.56 -5.02 -11.63
CA SER A 124 -5.77 -4.93 -13.07
C SER A 124 -7.24 -5.16 -13.44
N GLU A 125 -7.86 -6.21 -12.90
CA GLU A 125 -9.27 -6.52 -13.16
C GLU A 125 -10.23 -5.43 -12.67
N LEU A 126 -9.98 -4.88 -11.49
CA LEU A 126 -10.79 -3.81 -10.90
C LEU A 126 -10.40 -2.41 -11.41
N LYS A 127 -9.37 -2.31 -12.25
CA LYS A 127 -8.83 -1.04 -12.80
C LYS A 127 -8.54 0.01 -11.72
N ILE A 128 -8.00 -0.42 -10.58
CA ILE A 128 -7.73 0.48 -9.46
C ILE A 128 -6.34 1.10 -9.64
N PRO A 129 -6.20 2.44 -9.57
CA PRO A 129 -4.90 3.09 -9.60
C PRO A 129 -3.99 2.67 -8.44
N LEU A 130 -2.69 2.58 -8.69
CA LEU A 130 -1.70 2.01 -7.78
C LEU A 130 -0.69 3.06 -7.27
N ILE A 131 -0.47 3.06 -5.95
CA ILE A 131 0.72 3.64 -5.31
C ILE A 131 1.64 2.51 -4.83
N ILE A 132 2.93 2.63 -5.12
CA ILE A 132 3.97 1.68 -4.70
C ILE A 132 4.80 2.30 -3.57
N VAL A 133 4.85 1.63 -2.42
CA VAL A 133 5.70 2.03 -1.29
C VAL A 133 7.01 1.26 -1.31
N ALA A 134 8.13 1.97 -1.20
CA ALA A 134 9.46 1.40 -1.14
C ALA A 134 10.19 1.88 0.12
N SER A 135 10.89 0.99 0.83
CA SER A 135 11.78 1.41 1.93
C SER A 135 13.17 1.68 1.38
N SER A 136 13.89 2.71 1.87
CA SER A 136 15.26 2.93 1.43
C SER A 136 16.22 1.88 2.00
N TYR A 137 16.86 1.11 1.13
CA TYR A 137 17.95 0.15 1.41
C TYR A 137 18.78 -0.07 0.13
N LEU A 138 19.94 -0.73 0.22
CA LEU A 138 20.73 -1.12 -0.95
C LEU A 138 19.97 -2.16 -1.78
N GLY A 139 19.61 -1.81 -3.02
CA GLY A 139 18.82 -2.66 -3.93
C GLY A 139 17.39 -2.17 -4.16
N VAL A 140 16.92 -1.17 -3.40
CA VAL A 140 15.56 -0.62 -3.57
C VAL A 140 15.30 -0.07 -4.98
N ILE A 141 16.32 0.45 -5.65
CA ILE A 141 16.19 0.98 -7.02
C ILE A 141 15.70 -0.15 -7.94
N ASN A 142 16.39 -1.29 -7.96
CA ASN A 142 16.01 -2.45 -8.76
C ASN A 142 14.59 -2.93 -8.42
N HIS A 143 14.29 -3.15 -7.14
CA HIS A 143 12.98 -3.66 -6.72
C HIS A 143 11.84 -2.70 -7.08
N THR A 144 12.09 -1.40 -7.00
CA THR A 144 11.12 -0.37 -7.40
C THR A 144 10.85 -0.43 -8.90
N LEU A 145 11.90 -0.43 -9.72
CA LEU A 145 11.76 -0.44 -11.18
C LEU A 145 11.08 -1.73 -11.67
N MET A 146 11.49 -2.90 -11.16
CA MET A 146 10.81 -4.17 -11.47
C MET A 146 9.33 -4.13 -11.08
N THR A 147 8.98 -3.56 -9.92
CA THR A 147 7.57 -3.47 -9.49
C THR A 147 6.77 -2.54 -10.41
N VAL A 148 7.35 -1.41 -10.82
CA VAL A 148 6.73 -0.48 -11.79
C VAL A 148 6.53 -1.14 -13.15
N GLU A 149 7.56 -1.82 -13.67
CA GLU A 149 7.47 -2.53 -14.96
C GLU A 149 6.41 -3.63 -14.94
N VAL A 150 6.34 -4.41 -13.86
CA VAL A 150 5.30 -5.43 -13.69
C VAL A 150 3.91 -4.79 -13.70
N ALA A 151 3.71 -3.70 -12.96
CA ALA A 151 2.43 -2.99 -12.96
C ALA A 151 2.04 -2.50 -14.36
N GLN A 152 2.99 -1.91 -15.09
CA GLN A 152 2.77 -1.43 -16.46
C GLN A 152 2.45 -2.58 -17.44
N LYS A 153 3.17 -3.71 -17.34
CA LYS A 153 2.89 -4.92 -18.15
C LYS A 153 1.49 -5.47 -17.89
N ARG A 154 0.97 -5.31 -16.67
CA ARG A 154 -0.41 -5.66 -16.29
C ARG A 154 -1.43 -4.55 -16.53
N LYS A 155 -1.04 -3.48 -17.26
CA LYS A 155 -1.89 -2.32 -17.58
C LYS A 155 -2.49 -1.63 -16.33
N ILE A 156 -1.78 -1.68 -15.22
CA ILE A 156 -2.16 -0.98 -13.98
C ILE A 156 -1.67 0.46 -14.07
N ASP A 157 -2.57 1.41 -13.80
CA ASP A 157 -2.20 2.82 -13.71
C ASP A 157 -1.39 3.08 -12.43
N VAL A 158 -0.11 3.40 -12.59
CA VAL A 158 0.79 3.70 -11.47
C VAL A 158 0.78 5.21 -11.23
N ILE A 159 0.01 5.64 -10.22
CA ILE A 159 -0.04 7.03 -9.76
C ILE A 159 1.34 7.51 -9.31
N GLY A 160 2.08 6.63 -8.63
CA GLY A 160 3.50 6.81 -8.40
C GLY A 160 4.08 6.01 -7.24
N VAL A 161 5.32 6.33 -6.90
CA VAL A 161 6.16 5.66 -5.92
C VAL A 161 6.45 6.59 -4.75
N VAL A 162 6.32 6.07 -3.54
CA VAL A 162 6.70 6.76 -2.30
C VAL A 162 7.89 6.04 -1.66
N LEU A 163 8.95 6.80 -1.39
CA LEU A 163 10.11 6.29 -0.65
C LEU A 163 9.93 6.55 0.85
N ASN A 164 9.94 5.51 1.65
CA ASN A 164 9.79 5.57 3.10
C ASN A 164 11.14 5.30 3.78
N TYR A 165 11.56 6.21 4.66
CA TYR A 165 12.74 6.02 5.49
C TYR A 165 12.34 5.46 6.86
N GLN A 166 12.32 4.13 6.98
CA GLN A 166 11.96 3.47 8.26
C GLN A 166 13.05 3.59 9.34
N ARG A 167 14.25 4.02 8.95
CA ARG A 167 15.38 4.33 9.83
C ARG A 167 16.20 5.45 9.24
N LYS A 168 17.06 6.07 10.05
CA LYS A 168 18.07 7.02 9.55
C LYS A 168 18.97 6.32 8.52
N PRO A 169 19.18 6.89 7.32
CA PRO A 169 20.13 6.36 6.33
C PRO A 169 21.52 6.19 6.92
N ARG A 170 22.12 5.00 6.75
CA ARG A 170 23.48 4.71 7.23
C ARG A 170 24.46 4.58 6.08
N THR A 171 24.01 4.05 4.95
CA THR A 171 24.85 3.80 3.77
C THR A 171 24.76 4.92 2.73
N ILE A 172 25.76 5.01 1.84
CA ILE A 172 25.72 5.93 0.68
C ILE A 172 24.50 5.63 -0.19
N ALA A 173 24.21 4.35 -0.44
CA ALA A 173 23.04 3.92 -1.20
C ALA A 173 21.74 4.49 -0.59
N GLU A 174 21.53 4.29 0.72
CA GLU A 174 20.32 4.80 1.39
C GLU A 174 20.19 6.32 1.33
N LYS A 175 21.31 7.05 1.38
CA LYS A 175 21.35 8.52 1.29
C LYS A 175 21.08 9.04 -0.12
N THR A 176 21.39 8.24 -1.16
CA THR A 176 21.33 8.67 -2.57
C THR A 176 20.12 8.09 -3.33
N ASN A 177 19.50 7.03 -2.83
CA ASN A 177 18.35 6.35 -3.45
C ASN A 177 17.24 7.31 -3.86
N GLU A 178 16.89 8.29 -3.03
CA GLU A 178 15.84 9.26 -3.36
C GLU A 178 16.17 10.08 -4.61
N GLN A 179 17.40 10.56 -4.73
CA GLN A 179 17.82 11.36 -5.89
C GLN A 179 17.78 10.51 -7.16
N VAL A 180 18.26 9.26 -7.08
CA VAL A 180 18.26 8.32 -8.21
C VAL A 180 16.84 7.96 -8.63
N LEU A 181 15.98 7.56 -7.69
CA LEU A 181 14.59 7.23 -7.97
C LEU A 181 13.81 8.42 -8.53
N LYS A 182 14.02 9.63 -7.99
CA LYS A 182 13.41 10.86 -8.52
C LYS A 182 13.85 11.11 -9.96
N LYS A 183 15.14 10.94 -10.28
CA LYS A 183 15.67 11.11 -11.63
C LYS A 183 15.07 10.11 -12.63
N ILE A 184 14.96 8.83 -12.24
CA ILE A 184 14.48 7.77 -13.14
C ILE A 184 12.96 7.81 -13.32
N LEU A 185 12.20 7.99 -12.23
CA LEU A 185 10.75 7.90 -12.25
C LEU A 185 10.05 9.21 -12.64
N GLY A 186 10.75 10.35 -12.62
CA GLY A 186 10.20 11.66 -12.95
C GLY A 186 8.93 11.96 -12.14
N GLU A 187 7.83 12.26 -12.82
CA GLU A 187 6.54 12.57 -12.20
C GLU A 187 5.86 11.40 -11.48
N LYS A 188 6.33 10.17 -11.71
CA LYS A 188 5.91 9.00 -10.93
C LYS A 188 6.60 8.94 -9.58
N PHE A 189 7.66 9.70 -9.32
CA PHE A 189 8.18 9.82 -7.97
C PHE A 189 7.31 10.79 -7.16
N LEU A 190 6.44 10.24 -6.30
CA LEU A 190 5.54 11.06 -5.48
C LEU A 190 6.28 11.79 -4.37
N GLY A 191 7.40 11.26 -3.89
CA GLY A 191 8.17 11.88 -2.82
C GLY A 191 8.65 10.90 -1.76
N SER A 192 9.09 11.44 -0.62
CA SER A 192 9.57 10.63 0.49
C SER A 192 8.94 11.00 1.84
N ILE A 193 8.84 9.99 2.71
CA ILE A 193 8.56 10.19 4.14
C ILE A 193 9.88 10.02 4.90
N PRO A 194 10.37 11.05 5.59
CA PRO A 194 11.60 10.96 6.36
C PRO A 194 11.42 10.08 7.60
N PHE A 195 12.53 9.58 8.13
CA PHE A 195 12.51 8.81 9.37
C PHE A 195 11.98 9.64 10.53
N CYS A 196 10.92 9.12 11.16
CA CYS A 196 10.35 9.67 12.39
C CYS A 196 10.60 8.65 13.50
N SER A 197 11.38 9.05 14.52
CA SER A 197 11.75 8.17 15.65
C SER A 197 10.56 7.76 16.52
N SER A 198 9.44 8.46 16.40
CA SER A 198 8.14 8.09 16.97
C SER A 198 7.16 7.80 15.84
N GLN A 199 6.19 6.89 16.06
CA GLN A 199 5.01 6.69 15.20
C GLN A 199 4.07 7.91 15.22
N ASN A 200 4.62 9.12 15.17
CA ASN A 200 3.91 10.37 15.15
C ASN A 200 3.50 10.67 13.70
N PHE A 201 2.32 10.17 13.31
CA PHE A 201 1.79 10.34 11.95
C PHE A 201 1.61 11.82 11.58
N ALA A 202 1.30 12.69 12.54
CA ALA A 202 1.18 14.13 12.29
C ALA A 202 2.53 14.76 11.94
N LEU A 203 3.59 14.37 12.66
CA LEU A 203 4.95 14.80 12.34
C LEU A 203 5.41 14.24 10.99
N ALA A 204 5.18 12.96 10.74
CA ALA A 204 5.53 12.31 9.47
C ALA A 204 4.81 12.96 8.29
N GLN A 205 3.51 13.27 8.45
CA GLN A 205 2.74 14.02 7.47
C GLN A 205 3.35 15.39 7.20
N ARG A 206 3.67 16.16 8.25
CA ARG A 206 4.25 17.50 8.12
C ARG A 206 5.62 17.50 7.44
N LEU A 207 6.45 16.51 7.76
CA LEU A 207 7.81 16.39 7.23
C LEU A 207 7.88 15.66 5.88
N SER A 208 6.80 15.00 5.47
CA SER A 208 6.75 14.31 4.18
C SER A 208 6.87 15.30 3.02
N ARG A 209 7.69 14.94 2.04
CA ARG A 209 7.87 15.70 0.79
C ARG A 209 7.10 15.01 -0.33
N ILE A 210 5.83 14.72 -0.08
CA ILE A 210 4.95 13.99 -0.99
C ILE A 210 4.10 14.97 -1.81
N ASN A 211 3.91 14.67 -3.10
CA ASN A 211 2.97 15.34 -3.98
C ASN A 211 1.52 14.97 -3.60
N TRP A 212 1.04 15.55 -2.50
CA TRP A 212 -0.30 15.34 -1.98
C TRP A 212 -1.40 15.84 -2.93
N LYS A 213 -1.11 16.81 -3.81
CA LYS A 213 -2.06 17.30 -4.81
C LYS A 213 -2.43 16.20 -5.80
N LYS A 214 -1.46 15.42 -6.26
CA LYS A 214 -1.69 14.28 -7.16
C LYS A 214 -2.54 13.20 -6.51
N ILE A 215 -2.23 12.83 -5.26
CA ILE A 215 -3.02 11.82 -4.50
C ILE A 215 -4.45 12.32 -4.25
N LYS A 216 -4.61 13.59 -3.84
CA LYS A 216 -5.93 14.21 -3.64
C LYS A 216 -6.75 14.18 -4.92
N GLY A 217 -6.12 14.49 -6.06
CA GLY A 217 -6.76 14.49 -7.37
C GLY A 217 -7.26 13.12 -7.81
N VAL A 218 -6.73 12.01 -7.28
CA VAL A 218 -7.24 10.67 -7.57
C VAL A 218 -8.34 10.26 -6.57
N LEU A 219 -8.20 10.61 -5.29
CA LEU A 219 -9.17 10.20 -4.26
C LEU A 219 -10.46 11.03 -4.28
N PHE A 220 -10.39 12.31 -4.63
CA PHE A 220 -11.47 13.27 -4.38
C PHE A 220 -11.86 14.09 -5.63
N SER A 221 -11.42 13.68 -6.82
CA SER A 221 -11.99 14.20 -8.08
C SER A 221 -13.33 13.56 -8.39
#